data_AF-A0A7V6L1C8-F1
#
_entry.id   AF-A0A7V6L1C8-F1
#
_cell.length_a   1.000
_cell.length_b   1.000
_cell.length_c   1.000
_cell.angle_alpha   90.00
_cell.angle_beta   90.00
_cell.angle_gamma   90.00
#
_symmetry.space_group_name_H-M   'P 1'
#
loop_
_entity.id
_entity.type
_entity.pdbx_description
1 polymer ?
#
loop_
_entity_poly.entity_id
_entity_poly.type
_entity_poly.pdbx_seq_one_letter_code
_entity_poly.pdbx_strand_id
1 'polypeptide(L)'
;MDAKKSLIKYIFSIILILFGVSGCALSVTGLVYFKKNLSFTREEADFGASLDKNILSVSDMMRDTSEGLKNASLTLKQVEETLANAQELLGTSSFAFYDIAETINFEILGYRPLEKSYEYFIGVGDSLSLLSSDIGKTALYINTNSADLTKISKNIDDITVNINNTYKNFSGTFSDIANFNISSVFTCMLIYILVLHIMFVLIGLVLILK
;
A
#
# COMPACT_ATOMS: atom_id res chain seq x y z
N MET A 1 11.78 43.55 -68.84
CA MET A 1 10.94 42.79 -67.87
C MET A 1 11.74 41.67 -67.19
N ASP A 2 12.83 41.21 -67.80
CA ASP A 2 13.64 40.07 -67.32
C ASP A 2 14.57 40.37 -66.14
N ALA A 3 15.11 41.59 -66.03
CA ALA A 3 15.96 41.98 -64.88
C ALA A 3 15.19 41.95 -63.55
N LYS A 4 13.91 42.36 -63.55
CA LYS A 4 13.05 42.35 -62.36
C LYS A 4 12.67 40.93 -61.95
N LYS A 5 12.47 40.02 -62.92
CA LYS A 5 12.24 38.58 -62.66
C LYS A 5 13.50 37.88 -62.13
N SER A 6 14.68 38.24 -62.63
CA SER A 6 15.97 37.71 -62.14
C SER A 6 16.25 38.12 -60.69
N LEU A 7 16.02 39.40 -60.35
CA LEU A 7 16.22 39.92 -58.99
C LEU A 7 15.26 39.29 -57.97
N ILE A 8 14.00 39.04 -58.34
CA ILE A 8 13.02 38.36 -57.48
C ILE A 8 13.41 36.89 -57.21
N LYS A 9 13.88 36.16 -58.23
CA LYS A 9 14.38 34.78 -58.08
C LYS A 9 15.58 34.72 -57.13
N TYR A 10 16.49 35.68 -57.26
CA TYR A 10 17.69 35.76 -56.42
C TYR A 10 17.34 36.02 -54.95
N ILE A 11 16.46 36.98 -54.67
CA ILE A 11 15.99 37.27 -53.31
C ILE A 11 15.26 36.06 -52.70
N PHE A 12 14.37 35.43 -53.46
CA PHE A 12 13.62 34.26 -53.00
C PHE A 12 14.55 33.07 -52.68
N SER A 13 15.59 32.87 -53.49
CA SER A 13 16.58 31.84 -53.23
C SER A 13 17.39 32.10 -51.95
N ILE A 14 17.82 33.33 -51.71
CA ILE A 14 18.54 33.69 -50.46
C ILE A 14 17.67 33.40 -49.25
N ILE A 15 16.37 33.74 -49.31
CA ILE A 15 15.42 33.44 -48.22
C ILE A 15 15.31 31.92 -47.99
N LEU A 16 15.23 31.12 -49.06
CA LEU A 16 15.18 29.66 -48.97
C LEU A 16 16.46 29.05 -48.34
N ILE A 17 17.63 29.58 -48.69
CA ILE A 17 18.92 29.13 -48.14
C ILE A 17 19.00 29.49 -46.66
N LEU A 18 18.67 30.72 -46.28
CA LEU A 18 18.66 31.14 -44.87
C LEU A 18 17.68 30.32 -44.03
N PHE A 19 16.47 30.08 -44.56
CA PHE A 19 15.48 29.22 -43.93
C PHE A 19 16.02 27.79 -43.75
N GLY A 20 16.56 27.19 -44.80
CA GLY A 20 17.15 25.85 -44.76
C GLY A 20 18.32 25.73 -43.78
N VAL A 21 19.28 26.65 -43.80
CA VAL A 21 20.42 26.64 -42.87
C VAL A 21 19.97 26.79 -41.43
N SER A 22 18.99 27.67 -41.16
CA SER A 22 18.47 27.86 -39.80
C SER A 22 17.78 26.60 -39.26
N GLY A 23 16.97 25.92 -40.08
CA GLY A 23 16.31 24.68 -39.67
C GLY A 23 17.29 23.50 -39.52
N CYS A 24 18.35 23.43 -40.33
CA CYS A 24 19.42 22.47 -40.14
C CYS A 24 20.15 22.69 -38.81
N ALA A 25 20.50 23.94 -38.49
CA ALA A 25 21.16 24.30 -37.25
C ALA A 25 20.29 23.92 -36.03
N LEU A 26 19.00 24.25 -36.07
CA LEU A 26 18.04 23.89 -35.01
C LEU A 26 17.85 22.39 -34.86
N SER A 27 17.85 21.62 -35.96
CA SER A 27 17.70 20.17 -35.90
C SER A 27 18.93 19.48 -35.32
N VAL A 28 20.13 19.95 -35.68
CA VAL A 28 21.40 19.41 -35.16
C VAL A 28 21.58 19.76 -33.68
N THR A 29 21.30 21.00 -33.27
CA THR A 29 21.36 21.39 -31.86
C THR A 29 20.31 20.64 -31.03
N GLY A 30 19.11 20.44 -31.58
CA GLY A 30 18.08 19.59 -31.00
C GLY A 30 18.57 18.16 -30.77
N LEU A 31 19.17 17.51 -31.78
CA LEU A 31 19.70 16.15 -31.67
C LEU A 31 20.81 16.02 -30.62
N VAL A 32 21.75 16.97 -30.57
CA VAL A 32 22.84 16.96 -29.59
C VAL A 32 22.32 17.17 -28.17
N TYR A 33 21.38 18.12 -27.99
CA TYR A 33 20.76 18.38 -26.69
C TYR A 33 19.95 17.18 -26.20
N PHE A 34 19.10 16.60 -27.06
CA PHE A 34 18.33 15.40 -26.74
C PHE A 34 19.24 14.23 -26.39
N LYS A 35 20.28 13.94 -27.20
CA LYS A 35 21.22 12.85 -26.91
C LYS A 35 21.99 13.03 -25.60
N LYS A 36 22.28 14.27 -25.20
CA LYS A 36 23.03 14.57 -23.96
C LYS A 36 22.14 14.55 -22.71
N ASN A 37 20.88 14.95 -22.84
CA ASN A 37 19.97 15.11 -21.70
C ASN A 37 18.91 14.00 -21.55
N LEU A 38 18.70 13.15 -22.56
CA LEU A 38 17.98 11.88 -22.39
C LEU A 38 18.92 10.79 -21.85
N SER A 39 19.37 10.97 -20.63
CA SER A 39 19.85 9.89 -19.75
C SER A 39 18.69 9.24 -18.99
N PHE A 40 17.47 9.35 -19.52
CA PHE A 40 16.21 8.95 -18.91
C PHE A 40 16.20 7.46 -18.49
N THR A 41 16.92 6.61 -19.22
CA THR A 41 16.92 5.16 -19.00
C THR A 41 17.62 4.68 -17.72
N ARG A 42 18.55 5.46 -17.13
CA ARG A 42 19.33 5.01 -15.96
C ARG A 42 18.65 5.37 -14.63
N GLU A 43 18.05 6.56 -14.55
CA GLU A 43 17.26 6.98 -13.38
C GLU A 43 15.95 6.19 -13.26
N GLU A 44 15.34 5.80 -14.38
CA GLU A 44 14.15 4.92 -14.40
C GLU A 44 14.44 3.51 -13.85
N ALA A 45 15.61 2.93 -14.17
CA ALA A 45 16.01 1.62 -13.68
C ALA A 45 16.27 1.62 -12.17
N ASP A 46 16.94 2.66 -11.66
CA ASP A 46 17.18 2.81 -10.21
C ASP A 46 15.87 3.10 -9.46
N PHE A 47 14.97 3.90 -10.04
CA PHE A 47 13.65 4.15 -9.47
C PHE A 47 12.82 2.85 -9.37
N GLY A 48 12.73 2.07 -10.46
CA GLY A 48 12.03 0.79 -10.48
C GLY A 48 12.59 -0.19 -9.44
N ALA A 49 13.91 -0.37 -9.39
CA ALA A 49 14.54 -1.25 -8.40
C ALA A 49 14.28 -0.82 -6.95
N SER A 50 14.26 0.48 -6.68
CA SER A 50 13.94 1.01 -5.35
C SER A 50 12.46 0.80 -4.98
N LEU A 51 11.56 0.97 -5.94
CA LEU A 51 10.13 0.77 -5.76
C LEU A 51 9.79 -0.70 -5.51
N ASP A 52 10.39 -1.62 -6.28
CA ASP A 52 10.28 -3.06 -6.11
C ASP A 52 10.68 -3.48 -4.70
N LYS A 53 11.85 -3.02 -4.26
CA LYS A 53 12.37 -3.32 -2.92
C LYS A 53 11.42 -2.83 -1.82
N ASN A 54 10.92 -1.61 -1.96
CA ASN A 54 10.02 -1.03 -0.96
C ASN A 54 8.68 -1.77 -0.91
N ILE A 55 8.12 -2.14 -2.06
CA ILE A 55 6.83 -2.85 -2.12
C ILE A 55 6.95 -4.28 -1.61
N LEU A 56 8.04 -4.98 -1.95
CA LEU A 56 8.33 -6.30 -1.36
C LEU A 56 8.49 -6.19 0.16
N SER A 57 9.23 -5.19 0.65
CA SER A 57 9.39 -4.97 2.09
C SER A 57 8.07 -4.67 2.80
N VAL A 58 7.18 -3.88 2.19
CA VAL A 58 5.84 -3.61 2.75
C VAL A 58 4.98 -4.87 2.72
N SER A 59 5.04 -5.64 1.63
CA SER A 59 4.30 -6.89 1.49
C SER A 59 4.73 -7.93 2.53
N ASP A 60 6.03 -8.06 2.80
CA ASP A 60 6.55 -8.94 3.85
C ASP A 60 6.14 -8.46 5.24
N MET A 61 6.26 -7.16 5.51
CA MET A 61 5.81 -6.57 6.77
C MET A 61 4.31 -6.82 7.02
N MET A 62 3.48 -6.70 5.99
CA MET A 62 2.04 -6.96 6.09
C MET A 62 1.75 -8.44 6.32
N ARG A 63 2.46 -9.34 5.63
CA ARG A 63 2.35 -10.79 5.85
C ARG A 63 2.72 -11.17 7.27
N ASP A 64 3.85 -10.67 7.77
CA ASP A 64 4.32 -10.89 9.14
C ASP A 64 3.31 -10.31 10.17
N THR A 65 2.73 -9.15 9.88
CA THR A 65 1.69 -8.54 10.71
C THR A 65 0.43 -9.40 10.75
N SER A 66 -0.02 -9.90 9.60
CA SER A 66 -1.19 -10.79 9.50
C SER A 66 -0.97 -12.07 10.32
N GLU A 67 0.20 -12.70 10.19
CA GLU A 67 0.58 -13.87 10.97
C GLU A 67 0.63 -13.57 12.47
N GLY A 68 1.21 -12.42 12.85
CA GLY A 68 1.24 -11.95 14.24
C GLY A 68 -0.16 -11.76 14.84
N LEU A 69 -1.10 -11.18 14.07
CA LEU A 69 -2.50 -11.01 14.50
C LEU A 69 -3.23 -12.34 14.62
N LYS A 70 -2.97 -13.28 13.72
CA LYS A 70 -3.52 -14.64 13.80
C LYS A 70 -3.04 -15.36 15.05
N ASN A 71 -1.74 -15.26 15.37
CA ASN A 71 -1.17 -15.83 16.59
C ASN A 71 -1.76 -15.17 17.84
N ALA A 72 -1.90 -13.84 17.85
CA ALA A 72 -2.55 -13.12 18.95
C ALA A 72 -4.01 -13.55 19.13
N SER A 73 -4.76 -13.75 18.05
CA SER A 73 -6.12 -14.29 18.09
C SER A 73 -6.18 -15.69 18.74
N LEU A 74 -5.25 -16.58 18.39
CA LEU A 74 -5.15 -17.90 19.01
C LEU A 74 -4.83 -17.83 20.50
N THR A 75 -3.90 -16.97 20.90
CA THR A 75 -3.60 -16.72 22.32
C THR A 75 -4.83 -16.22 23.07
N LEU A 76 -5.60 -15.30 22.48
CA LEU A 76 -6.84 -14.82 23.10
C LEU A 76 -7.87 -15.93 23.26
N LYS A 77 -7.98 -16.89 22.33
CA LYS A 77 -8.85 -18.06 22.52
C LYS A 77 -8.42 -18.91 23.71
N GLN A 78 -7.12 -19.17 23.86
CA GLN A 78 -6.62 -19.92 25.02
C GLN A 78 -6.87 -19.18 26.34
N VAL A 79 -6.79 -17.84 26.33
CA VAL A 79 -7.15 -17.01 27.49
C VAL A 79 -8.65 -17.13 27.78
N GLU A 80 -9.50 -17.10 26.76
CA GLU A 80 -10.95 -17.27 26.92
C GLU A 80 -11.31 -18.63 27.54
N GLU A 81 -10.72 -19.72 27.05
CA GLU A 81 -10.87 -21.06 27.64
C GLU A 81 -10.44 -21.09 29.12
N THR A 82 -9.33 -20.42 29.45
CA THR A 82 -8.84 -20.33 30.83
C THR A 82 -9.80 -19.54 31.72
N LEU A 83 -10.36 -18.44 31.20
CA LEU A 83 -11.36 -17.64 31.93
C LEU A 83 -12.67 -18.42 32.11
N ALA A 84 -13.10 -19.21 31.12
CA ALA A 84 -14.28 -20.07 31.24
C ALA A 84 -14.12 -21.10 32.35
N ASN A 85 -12.96 -21.76 32.44
CA ASN A 85 -12.64 -22.68 33.54
C ASN A 85 -12.62 -21.97 34.91
N ALA A 86 -12.05 -20.77 34.97
CA ALA A 86 -12.03 -19.98 36.20
C ALA A 86 -13.45 -19.56 36.63
N GLN A 87 -14.28 -19.14 35.68
CA GLN A 87 -15.69 -18.82 35.91
C GLN A 87 -16.44 -20.03 36.50
N GLU A 88 -16.28 -21.22 35.91
CA GLU A 88 -16.92 -22.44 36.39
C GLU A 88 -16.47 -22.82 37.80
N LEU A 89 -15.16 -22.76 38.07
CA LEU A 89 -14.60 -23.06 39.38
C LEU A 89 -15.12 -22.09 40.46
N LEU A 90 -15.17 -20.80 40.15
CA LEU A 90 -15.70 -19.79 41.07
C LEU A 90 -17.19 -19.96 41.32
N GLY A 91 -17.97 -20.29 40.27
CA GLY A 91 -19.41 -20.57 40.41
C GLY A 91 -19.64 -21.79 41.29
N THR A 92 -18.89 -22.87 41.07
CA THR A 92 -18.94 -24.08 41.89
C THR A 92 -18.53 -23.80 43.34
N SER A 93 -17.47 -23.00 43.53
CA SER A 93 -17.02 -22.61 44.87
C SER A 93 -18.07 -21.77 45.59
N SER A 94 -18.73 -20.84 44.90
CA SER A 94 -19.84 -20.06 45.43
C SER A 94 -20.96 -20.96 45.97
N PHE A 95 -21.38 -21.96 45.19
CA PHE A 95 -22.37 -22.94 45.65
C PHE A 95 -21.91 -23.73 46.87
N ALA A 96 -20.65 -24.19 46.91
CA ALA A 96 -20.12 -24.88 48.08
C ALA A 96 -20.14 -24.00 49.35
N PHE A 97 -19.90 -22.69 49.21
CA PHE A 97 -20.00 -21.75 50.33
C PHE A 97 -21.44 -21.56 50.80
N TYR A 98 -22.41 -21.53 49.90
CA TYR A 98 -23.84 -21.53 50.27
C TYR A 98 -24.24 -22.82 50.99
N ASP A 99 -23.80 -23.98 50.52
CA ASP A 99 -24.07 -25.27 51.14
C ASP A 99 -23.50 -25.35 52.57
N ILE A 100 -22.29 -24.83 52.78
CA ILE A 100 -21.67 -24.72 54.11
C ILE A 100 -22.51 -23.81 54.99
N ALA A 101 -22.91 -22.64 54.48
CA ALA A 101 -23.74 -21.70 55.23
C ALA A 101 -25.05 -22.37 55.68
N GLU A 102 -25.76 -23.01 54.77
CA GLU A 102 -27.02 -23.70 55.06
C GLU A 102 -26.83 -24.81 56.10
N THR A 103 -25.76 -25.60 55.98
CA THR A 103 -25.45 -26.69 56.92
C THR A 103 -25.26 -26.20 58.36
N ILE A 104 -24.69 -25.01 58.54
CA ILE A 104 -24.44 -24.45 59.88
C ILE A 104 -25.58 -23.56 60.39
N ASN A 105 -26.63 -23.33 59.60
CA ASN A 105 -27.78 -22.50 59.93
C ASN A 105 -28.85 -23.27 60.72
N PHE A 106 -28.46 -23.88 61.85
CA PHE A 106 -29.40 -24.56 62.74
C PHE A 106 -29.77 -23.72 63.97
N GLU A 107 -30.96 -23.97 64.49
CA GLU A 107 -31.54 -23.24 65.61
C GLU A 107 -31.73 -24.18 66.82
N ILE A 108 -31.33 -23.72 68.00
CA ILE A 108 -31.51 -24.43 69.27
C ILE A 108 -32.31 -23.52 70.19
N LEU A 109 -33.55 -23.93 70.52
CA LEU A 109 -34.42 -23.21 71.46
C LEU A 109 -34.60 -21.71 71.11
N GLY A 110 -34.70 -21.36 69.83
CA GLY A 110 -34.82 -19.96 69.39
C GLY A 110 -33.48 -19.25 69.12
N TYR A 111 -32.35 -19.89 69.38
CA TYR A 111 -31.01 -19.30 69.24
C TYR A 111 -30.22 -19.93 68.09
N ARG A 112 -29.57 -19.11 67.27
CA ARG A 112 -28.67 -19.54 66.18
C ARG A 112 -27.21 -19.32 66.57
N PRO A 113 -26.52 -20.33 67.12
CA PRO A 113 -25.19 -20.16 67.68
C PRO A 113 -24.11 -19.77 66.66
N LEU A 114 -24.34 -20.04 65.37
CA LEU A 114 -23.39 -19.81 64.29
C LEU A 114 -23.87 -18.76 63.27
N GLU A 115 -24.81 -17.89 63.64
CA GLU A 115 -25.40 -16.88 62.75
C GLU A 115 -24.35 -16.01 62.04
N LYS A 116 -23.33 -15.54 62.75
CA LYS A 116 -22.23 -14.77 62.15
C LYS A 116 -21.41 -15.55 61.13
N SER A 117 -21.21 -16.85 61.38
CA SER A 117 -20.50 -17.72 60.44
C SER A 117 -21.35 -17.98 59.20
N TYR A 118 -22.67 -18.14 59.37
CA TYR A 118 -23.62 -18.23 58.27
C TYR A 118 -23.53 -16.99 57.37
N GLU A 119 -23.65 -15.79 57.94
CA GLU A 119 -23.54 -14.54 57.19
C GLU A 119 -22.20 -14.40 56.46
N TYR A 120 -21.10 -14.80 57.10
CA TYR A 120 -19.78 -14.80 56.49
C TYR A 120 -19.71 -15.69 55.25
N PHE A 121 -20.17 -16.93 55.35
CA PHE A 121 -20.13 -17.87 54.22
C PHE A 121 -21.08 -17.47 53.09
N ILE A 122 -22.27 -16.92 53.40
CA ILE A 122 -23.14 -16.30 52.39
C ILE A 122 -22.40 -15.17 51.67
N GLY A 123 -21.77 -14.24 52.41
CA GLY A 123 -21.05 -13.12 51.79
C GLY A 123 -19.87 -13.54 50.91
N VAL A 124 -19.15 -14.61 51.28
CA VAL A 124 -18.11 -15.20 50.42
C VAL A 124 -18.74 -15.84 49.18
N GLY A 125 -19.84 -16.58 49.34
CA GLY A 125 -20.59 -17.16 48.23
C GLY A 125 -21.05 -16.09 47.22
N ASP A 126 -21.64 -14.98 47.69
CA ASP A 126 -22.09 -13.87 46.86
C ASP A 126 -20.93 -13.23 46.10
N SER A 127 -19.81 -13.01 46.79
CA SER A 127 -18.60 -12.41 46.19
C SER A 127 -18.01 -13.28 45.09
N LEU A 128 -17.95 -14.60 45.30
CA LEU A 128 -17.48 -15.56 44.30
C LEU A 128 -18.45 -15.66 43.11
N SER A 129 -19.76 -15.59 43.36
CA SER A 129 -20.77 -15.57 42.30
C SER A 129 -20.64 -14.34 41.41
N LEU A 130 -20.47 -13.16 42.02
CA LEU A 130 -20.24 -11.91 41.30
C LEU A 130 -18.95 -11.97 40.47
N LEU A 131 -17.86 -12.44 41.08
CA LEU A 131 -16.58 -12.58 40.38
C LEU A 131 -16.67 -13.57 39.21
N SER A 132 -17.36 -14.69 39.38
CA SER A 132 -17.64 -15.66 38.31
C SER A 132 -18.38 -14.98 37.14
N SER A 133 -19.43 -14.20 37.44
CA SER A 133 -20.18 -13.46 36.42
C SER A 133 -19.30 -12.46 35.65
N ASP A 134 -18.46 -11.71 36.35
CA ASP A 134 -17.59 -10.70 35.73
C ASP A 134 -16.45 -11.33 34.90
N ILE A 135 -15.92 -12.48 35.32
CA ILE A 135 -15.00 -13.27 34.50
C ILE A 135 -15.71 -13.76 33.23
N GLY A 136 -16.96 -14.20 33.32
CA GLY A 136 -17.74 -14.61 32.14
C GLY A 136 -17.96 -13.48 31.14
N LYS A 137 -18.24 -12.25 31.60
CA LYS A 137 -18.28 -11.07 30.74
C LYS A 137 -16.93 -10.78 30.09
N THR A 138 -15.85 -10.92 30.85
CA THR A 138 -14.47 -10.72 30.35
C THR A 138 -14.13 -11.74 29.27
N ALA A 139 -14.47 -13.02 29.46
CA ALA A 139 -14.29 -14.08 28.48
C ALA A 139 -15.02 -13.77 27.15
N LEU A 140 -16.25 -13.25 27.22
CA LEU A 140 -17.00 -12.81 26.03
C LEU A 140 -16.30 -11.67 25.26
N TYR A 141 -15.73 -10.69 25.97
CA TYR A 141 -14.95 -9.61 25.33
C TYR A 141 -13.66 -10.15 24.71
N ILE A 142 -12.97 -11.09 25.36
CA ILE A 142 -11.78 -11.72 24.81
C ILE A 142 -12.10 -12.51 23.54
N ASN A 143 -13.22 -13.25 23.50
CA ASN A 143 -13.68 -13.94 22.31
C ASN A 143 -13.96 -12.95 21.16
N THR A 144 -14.63 -11.84 21.46
CA THR A 144 -14.92 -10.77 20.48
C THR A 144 -13.62 -10.19 19.92
N ASN A 145 -12.67 -9.85 20.78
CA ASN A 145 -11.36 -9.36 20.38
C ASN A 145 -10.60 -10.37 19.51
N SER A 146 -10.63 -11.66 19.88
CA SER A 146 -10.02 -12.73 19.07
C SER A 146 -10.63 -12.80 17.67
N ALA A 147 -11.95 -12.73 17.56
CA ALA A 147 -12.66 -12.74 16.28
C ALA A 147 -12.31 -11.52 15.43
N ASP A 148 -12.20 -10.34 16.04
CA ASP A 148 -11.83 -9.11 15.35
C ASP A 148 -10.37 -9.13 14.88
N LEU A 149 -9.43 -9.65 15.68
CA LEU A 149 -8.05 -9.86 15.23
C LEU A 149 -7.97 -10.80 14.01
N THR A 150 -8.79 -11.86 13.98
CA THR A 150 -8.89 -12.74 12.80
C THR A 150 -9.39 -11.98 11.58
N LYS A 151 -10.40 -11.12 11.71
CA LYS A 151 -10.90 -10.29 10.60
C LYS A 151 -9.85 -9.29 10.13
N ILE A 152 -9.13 -8.65 11.05
CA ILE A 152 -8.07 -7.68 10.71
C ILE A 152 -6.94 -8.39 9.97
N SER A 153 -6.49 -9.56 10.43
CA SER A 153 -5.50 -10.39 9.72
C SER A 153 -5.93 -10.66 8.27
N LYS A 154 -7.17 -11.12 8.06
CA LYS A 154 -7.70 -11.34 6.71
C LYS A 154 -7.72 -10.07 5.87
N ASN A 155 -8.12 -8.94 6.44
CA ASN A 155 -8.11 -7.66 5.73
C ASN A 155 -6.68 -7.24 5.33
N ILE A 156 -5.69 -7.51 6.17
CA ILE A 156 -4.28 -7.25 5.84
C ILE A 156 -3.82 -8.14 4.67
N ASP A 157 -4.20 -9.41 4.65
CA ASP A 157 -3.92 -10.31 3.52
C ASP A 157 -4.52 -9.76 2.22
N ASP A 158 -5.79 -9.32 2.26
CA ASP A 158 -6.49 -8.74 1.11
C ASP A 158 -5.81 -7.43 0.63
N ILE A 159 -5.40 -6.56 1.57
CA ILE A 159 -4.65 -5.33 1.23
C ILE A 159 -3.31 -5.69 0.60
N THR A 160 -2.60 -6.70 1.11
CA THR A 160 -1.32 -7.15 0.57
C THR A 160 -1.46 -7.59 -0.88
N VAL A 161 -2.50 -8.38 -1.18
CA VAL A 161 -2.84 -8.80 -2.56
C VAL A 161 -3.12 -7.58 -3.44
N ASN A 162 -3.90 -6.61 -2.94
CA ASN A 162 -4.23 -5.39 -3.69
C ASN A 162 -3.01 -4.51 -3.97
N ILE A 163 -2.09 -4.37 -3.00
CA ILE A 163 -0.81 -3.66 -3.19
C ILE A 163 0.01 -4.34 -4.27
N ASN A 164 0.16 -5.66 -4.21
CA ASN A 164 0.94 -6.41 -5.20
C ASN A 164 0.32 -6.31 -6.61
N ASN A 165 -1.00 -6.36 -6.72
CA ASN A 165 -1.70 -6.17 -8.00
C ASN A 165 -1.56 -4.74 -8.53
N THR A 166 -1.69 -3.73 -7.67
CA THR A 166 -1.49 -2.32 -8.04
C THR A 166 -0.06 -2.09 -8.52
N TYR A 167 0.91 -2.68 -7.83
CA TYR A 167 2.30 -2.65 -8.24
C TYR A 167 2.53 -3.31 -9.60
N LYS A 168 1.99 -4.51 -9.85
CA LYS A 168 2.08 -5.17 -11.16
C LYS A 168 1.51 -4.31 -12.28
N ASN A 169 0.36 -3.67 -12.04
CA ASN A 169 -0.26 -2.76 -13.01
C ASN A 169 0.58 -1.51 -13.24
N PHE A 170 1.14 -0.93 -12.18
CA PHE A 170 2.00 0.24 -12.26
C PHE A 170 3.31 -0.09 -12.98
N SER A 171 3.96 -1.19 -12.62
CA SER A 171 5.18 -1.70 -13.26
C SER A 171 4.95 -2.02 -14.73
N GLY A 172 3.82 -2.64 -15.08
CA GLY A 172 3.39 -2.84 -16.47
C GLY A 172 3.24 -1.53 -17.23
N THR A 173 2.50 -0.56 -16.66
CA THR A 173 2.31 0.76 -17.27
C THR A 173 3.65 1.51 -17.44
N PHE A 174 4.52 1.44 -16.44
CA PHE A 174 5.83 2.06 -16.48
C PHE A 174 6.72 1.39 -17.54
N SER A 175 6.71 0.06 -17.63
CA SER A 175 7.42 -0.68 -18.67
C SER A 175 6.92 -0.30 -20.06
N ASP A 176 5.60 -0.16 -20.25
CA ASP A 176 5.01 0.28 -21.52
C ASP A 176 5.45 1.70 -21.88
N ILE A 177 5.51 2.62 -20.92
CA ILE A 177 6.02 3.99 -21.12
C ILE A 177 7.52 4.00 -21.43
N ALA A 178 8.33 3.25 -20.69
CA ALA A 178 9.77 3.16 -20.91
C ALA A 178 10.10 2.50 -22.26
N ASN A 179 9.30 1.51 -22.68
CA ASN A 179 9.39 0.87 -23.99
C ASN A 179 8.81 1.75 -25.10
N PHE A 180 8.01 2.77 -24.78
CA PHE A 180 7.60 3.79 -25.73
C PHE A 180 8.84 4.58 -26.11
N ASN A 181 9.40 4.26 -27.28
CA ASN A 181 10.67 4.80 -27.75
C ASN A 181 10.52 6.26 -28.22
N ILE A 182 10.00 7.13 -27.35
CA ILE A 182 9.86 8.59 -27.51
C ILE A 182 11.18 9.17 -28.00
N SER A 183 12.31 8.71 -27.45
CA SER A 183 13.65 9.09 -27.91
C SER A 183 13.84 8.82 -29.40
N SER A 184 13.48 7.63 -29.89
CA SER A 184 13.54 7.29 -31.31
C SER A 184 12.54 8.08 -32.16
N VAL A 185 11.31 8.30 -31.67
CA VAL A 185 10.29 9.09 -32.39
C VAL A 185 10.76 10.54 -32.58
N PHE A 186 11.23 11.20 -31.50
CA PHE A 186 11.78 12.55 -31.58
C PHE A 186 13.06 12.62 -32.42
N THR A 187 13.94 11.61 -32.31
CA THR A 187 15.13 11.51 -33.15
C THR A 187 14.75 11.39 -34.63
N CYS A 188 13.79 10.53 -34.96
CA CYS A 188 13.32 10.33 -36.33
C CYS A 188 12.65 11.62 -36.88
N MET A 189 11.86 12.30 -36.05
CA MET A 189 11.25 13.59 -36.40
C MET A 189 12.29 14.68 -36.65
N LEU A 190 13.33 14.80 -35.81
CA LEU A 190 14.41 15.76 -36.00
C LEU A 190 15.26 15.45 -37.24
N ILE A 191 15.53 14.17 -37.52
CA ILE A 191 16.20 13.74 -38.76
C ILE A 191 15.34 14.09 -39.98
N TYR A 192 14.03 13.85 -39.93
CA TYR A 192 13.11 14.22 -40.99
C TYR A 192 13.12 15.73 -41.26
N ILE A 193 13.04 16.54 -40.21
CA ILE A 193 13.12 18.01 -40.31
C ILE A 193 14.47 18.44 -40.90
N LEU A 194 15.57 17.81 -40.49
CA LEU A 194 16.90 18.08 -41.03
C LEU A 194 16.96 17.83 -42.54
N VAL A 195 16.48 16.67 -43.00
CA VAL A 195 16.44 16.31 -44.43
C VAL A 195 15.59 17.30 -45.22
N LEU A 196 14.41 17.67 -44.70
CA LEU A 196 13.54 18.66 -45.33
C LEU A 196 14.24 20.01 -45.53
N HIS A 197 14.96 20.49 -44.51
CA HIS A 197 15.67 21.76 -44.58
C HIS A 197 16.90 21.72 -45.49
N ILE A 198 17.59 20.58 -45.58
CA ILE A 198 18.64 20.36 -46.60
C ILE A 198 18.06 20.49 -48.01
N MET A 199 16.85 19.96 -48.27
CA MET A 199 16.21 20.13 -49.58
C MET A 199 15.94 21.59 -49.92
N PHE A 200 15.51 22.41 -48.96
CA PHE A 200 15.33 23.86 -49.20
C PHE A 200 16.62 24.59 -49.53
N VAL A 201 17.75 24.22 -48.88
CA VAL A 201 19.07 24.75 -49.24
C VAL A 201 19.45 24.38 -50.67
N LEU A 202 19.27 23.10 -51.05
CA LEU A 202 19.58 22.61 -52.40
C LEU A 202 18.72 23.29 -53.47
N ILE A 203 17.42 23.44 -53.23
CA ILE A 203 16.49 24.14 -54.14
C ILE A 203 16.90 25.60 -54.30
N GLY A 204 17.25 26.28 -53.19
CA GLY A 204 17.78 27.64 -53.23
C GLY A 204 19.03 27.74 -54.10
N LEU A 205 20.03 26.88 -53.86
CA LEU A 205 21.27 26.86 -54.66
C LEU A 205 20.99 26.66 -56.15
N VAL A 206 20.12 25.72 -56.51
CA VAL A 206 19.73 25.47 -57.91
C VAL A 206 19.06 26.70 -58.55
N LEU A 207 18.26 27.46 -57.79
CA LEU A 207 17.61 28.69 -58.26
C LEU A 207 18.56 29.88 -58.44
N ILE A 208 19.75 29.86 -57.80
CA ILE A 208 20.81 30.86 -58.03
C ILE A 208 21.68 30.49 -59.24
N LEU A 209 21.91 29.18 -59.44
CA LEU A 209 22.76 28.65 -60.51
C LEU A 209 22.06 28.59 -61.88
N LYS A 210 20.74 28.73 -61.94
CA LYS A 210 19.91 28.74 -63.16
C LYS A 210 19.27 30.11 -63.40
#